data_AF-F4SAC8-F1
#
_entry.id   AF-F4SAC8-F1
#
_cell.length_a   1.000
_cell.length_b   1.000
_cell.length_c   1.000
_cell.angle_alpha   90.00
_cell.angle_beta   90.00
_cell.angle_gamma   90.00
#
_symmetry.space_group_name_H-M   'P 1'
#
loop_
_entity.id
_entity.type
_entity.pdbx_description
1 polymer ?
#
loop_
_entity_poly.entity_id
_entity_poly.type
_entity_poly.pdbx_seq_one_letter_code
_entity_poly.pdbx_strand_id
1 'polypeptide(L)'
;MASSNNLNEEGIVKASREAMDVLYDLSVLLGTGLDRQTLALCISMVEDGTNPLALATVVRELRREAEARSAKTRGPDDIEGGMV
;
A
#
# COMPACT_ATOMS: atom_id res chain seq x y z
N MET A 1 -21.12 33.40 21.15
CA MET A 1 -20.70 32.17 21.85
C MET A 1 -20.78 30.99 20.88
N ALA A 2 -19.78 30.81 20.02
CA ALA A 2 -19.72 29.69 19.07
C ALA A 2 -18.26 29.35 18.68
N SER A 3 -17.45 28.89 19.65
CA SER A 3 -16.05 28.51 19.38
C SER A 3 -15.56 27.23 20.07
N SER A 4 -16.43 26.41 20.69
CA SER A 4 -15.95 25.29 21.53
C SER A 4 -15.84 23.93 20.84
N ASN A 5 -16.18 23.78 19.55
CA ASN A 5 -16.20 22.46 18.89
C ASN A 5 -14.98 22.12 18.00
N ASN A 6 -14.05 23.06 17.75
CA ASN A 6 -12.95 22.84 16.76
C ASN A 6 -11.70 22.13 17.35
N LEU A 7 -11.46 22.23 18.66
CA LEU A 7 -10.25 21.67 19.29
C LEU A 7 -10.19 20.12 19.25
N ASN A 8 -11.33 19.46 19.10
CA ASN A 8 -11.41 17.99 19.15
C ASN A 8 -11.11 17.36 17.79
N GLU A 9 -11.53 18.01 16.70
CA GLU A 9 -11.34 17.52 15.34
C GLU A 9 -9.87 17.64 14.91
N GLU A 10 -9.23 18.78 15.21
CA GLU A 10 -7.79 18.98 14.98
C GLU A 10 -6.93 17.96 15.74
N GLY A 11 -7.32 17.64 16.99
CA GLY A 11 -6.63 16.66 17.82
C GLY A 11 -6.71 15.24 17.25
N ILE A 12 -7.90 14.82 16.77
CA ILE A 12 -8.10 13.50 16.15
C ILE A 12 -7.31 13.41 14.84
N VAL A 13 -7.39 14.43 13.98
CA VAL A 13 -6.66 14.46 12.70
C VAL A 13 -5.15 14.37 12.93
N LYS A 14 -4.64 15.04 13.96
CA LYS A 14 -3.23 14.95 14.34
C LYS A 14 -2.85 13.54 14.80
N ALA A 15 -3.63 12.95 15.70
CA ALA A 15 -3.38 11.60 16.20
C ALA A 15 -3.41 10.54 15.08
N SER A 16 -4.37 10.63 14.15
CA SER A 16 -4.44 9.73 12.99
C SER A 16 -3.22 9.86 12.08
N ARG A 17 -2.70 11.07 11.88
CA ARG A 17 -1.47 11.28 11.09
C ARG A 17 -0.26 10.65 11.78
N GLU A 18 -0.09 10.90 13.07
CA GLU A 18 1.01 10.33 13.87
C GLU A 18 0.95 8.79 13.87
N ALA A 19 -0.23 8.21 14.07
CA ALA A 19 -0.41 6.76 14.00
C ALA A 19 -0.01 6.22 12.62
N MET A 20 -0.42 6.90 11.55
CA MET A 20 -0.10 6.49 10.19
C MET A 20 1.39 6.56 9.89
N ASP A 21 2.09 7.57 10.41
CA ASP A 21 3.53 7.73 10.23
C ASP A 21 4.30 6.61 10.97
N VAL A 22 3.89 6.29 12.20
CA VAL A 22 4.47 5.16 12.96
C VAL A 22 4.24 3.82 12.25
N LEU A 23 3.03 3.58 11.74
CA LEU A 23 2.71 2.36 11.00
C LEU A 23 3.52 2.25 9.71
N TYR A 24 3.76 3.37 9.03
CA TYR A 24 4.60 3.40 7.84
C TYR A 24 6.06 3.10 8.16
N ASP A 25 6.62 3.70 9.21
CA ASP A 25 8.00 3.42 9.65
C ASP A 25 8.18 1.94 10.01
N LEU A 26 7.20 1.34 10.69
CA LEU A 26 7.18 -0.11 10.96
C LEU A 26 7.15 -0.93 9.67
N SER A 27 6.34 -0.52 8.69
CA SER A 27 6.22 -1.22 7.40
C SER A 27 7.52 -1.22 6.60
N VAL A 28 8.29 -0.12 6.70
CA VAL A 28 9.61 0.04 6.10
C VAL A 28 10.63 -0.83 6.83
N LEU A 29 10.63 -0.80 8.16
CA LEU A 29 11.54 -1.61 8.98
C LEU A 29 11.35 -3.11 8.74
N LEU A 30 10.11 -3.56 8.58
CA LEU A 30 9.77 -4.96 8.28
C LEU A 30 9.96 -5.33 6.79
N GLY A 31 10.32 -4.37 5.93
CA GLY A 31 10.55 -4.64 4.51
C GLY A 31 9.30 -5.10 3.76
N THR A 32 8.11 -4.66 4.16
CA THR A 32 6.84 -5.05 3.51
C THR A 32 6.71 -4.52 2.08
N GLY A 33 7.45 -3.45 1.78
CA GLY A 33 7.43 -2.79 0.47
C GLY A 33 6.08 -2.15 0.13
N LEU A 34 5.25 -1.82 1.12
CA LEU A 34 4.01 -1.07 0.93
C LEU A 34 4.34 0.43 0.91
N ASP A 35 3.78 1.15 -0.06
CA ASP A 35 3.81 2.62 -0.03
C ASP A 35 2.73 3.17 0.92
N ARG A 36 2.82 4.46 1.24
CA ARG A 36 1.92 5.11 2.22
C ARG A 36 0.44 5.00 1.82
N GLN A 37 0.16 5.06 0.52
CA GLN A 37 -1.21 4.97 -0.01
C GLN A 37 -1.77 3.55 0.12
N THR A 38 -0.99 2.54 -0.27
CA THR A 38 -1.38 1.13 -0.17
C THR A 38 -1.54 0.72 1.29
N LEU A 39 -0.65 1.17 2.18
CA LEU A 39 -0.76 0.90 3.62
C LEU A 39 -2.05 1.50 4.19
N ALA A 40 -2.41 2.73 3.83
CA ALA A 40 -3.65 3.37 4.28
C ALA A 40 -4.90 2.59 3.81
N LEU A 41 -4.87 2.09 2.56
CA LEU A 41 -5.95 1.25 2.04
C LEU A 41 -6.04 -0.07 2.81
N CYS A 42 -4.92 -0.75 3.07
CA CYS A 42 -4.89 -1.97 3.86
C CYS A 42 -5.45 -1.76 5.28
N ILE A 43 -5.11 -0.63 5.92
CA ILE A 43 -5.65 -0.28 7.24
C ILE A 43 -7.16 -0.10 7.17
N SER A 44 -7.66 0.67 6.20
CA SER A 44 -9.10 0.90 6.03
C SER A 44 -9.86 -0.43 5.83
N MET A 45 -9.31 -1.34 5.02
CA MET A 45 -9.89 -2.67 4.83
C MET A 45 -9.93 -3.50 6.11
N VAL A 46 -8.90 -3.43 6.94
CA VAL A 46 -8.83 -4.13 8.23
C VAL A 46 -9.80 -3.51 9.24
N GLU A 47 -9.94 -2.19 9.26
CA GLU A 47 -10.94 -1.46 10.07
C GLU A 47 -12.37 -1.86 9.67
N ASP A 48 -12.61 -2.13 8.38
CA ASP A 48 -13.89 -2.68 7.87
C ASP A 48 -14.09 -4.17 8.20
N GLY A 49 -13.16 -4.81 8.89
CA GLY A 49 -13.26 -6.20 9.36
C GLY A 49 -12.58 -7.24 8.45
N THR A 50 -11.78 -6.81 7.48
CA THR A 50 -11.01 -7.73 6.64
C THR A 50 -9.95 -8.45 7.47
N ASN A 51 -9.83 -9.78 7.31
CA ASN A 51 -8.78 -10.54 7.96
C ASN A 51 -7.39 -10.14 7.41
N PRO A 52 -6.46 -9.66 8.26
CA PRO A 52 -5.16 -9.16 7.80
C PRO A 52 -4.26 -10.26 7.19
N LEU A 53 -4.40 -11.52 7.61
CA LEU A 53 -3.64 -12.64 7.04
C LEU A 53 -4.13 -12.98 5.63
N ALA A 54 -5.45 -12.96 5.43
CA ALA A 54 -6.04 -13.15 4.11
C ALA A 54 -5.66 -12.02 3.16
N LEU A 55 -5.72 -10.76 3.64
CA LEU A 55 -5.30 -9.59 2.87
C LEU A 55 -3.83 -9.67 2.45
N ALA A 56 -2.94 -10.05 3.38
CA ALA A 56 -1.51 -10.23 3.07
C ALA A 56 -1.29 -11.29 1.98
N THR A 57 -2.08 -12.36 1.99
CA THR A 57 -2.01 -13.42 0.96
C THR A 57 -2.42 -12.85 -0.40
N VAL A 58 -3.52 -12.12 -0.46
CA VAL A 58 -4.01 -11.49 -1.70
C VAL A 58 -3.00 -10.48 -2.26
N VAL A 59 -2.44 -9.59 -1.42
CA VAL A 59 -1.43 -8.61 -1.87
C VAL A 59 -0.20 -9.30 -2.45
N ARG A 60 0.25 -10.41 -1.86
CA ARG A 60 1.40 -11.18 -2.36
C ARG A 60 1.11 -11.82 -3.72
N GLU A 61 -0.05 -12.43 -3.90
CA GLU A 61 -0.41 -13.03 -5.19
C GLU A 61 -0.56 -11.96 -6.28
N LEU A 62 -1.19 -10.82 -5.99
CA LEU A 62 -1.31 -9.72 -6.95
C LEU A 62 0.05 -9.18 -7.40
N ARG A 63 1.01 -9.03 -6.48
CA ARG A 63 2.39 -8.62 -6.83
C ARG A 63 3.07 -9.64 -7.73
N ARG A 64 2.97 -10.92 -7.37
CA ARG A 64 3.52 -12.02 -8.15
C ARG A 64 2.94 -12.09 -9.57
N GLU A 65 1.63 -11.88 -9.71
CA GLU A 65 0.97 -11.84 -11.02
C GLU A 65 1.40 -10.63 -11.86
N ALA A 66 1.57 -9.46 -11.24
CA ALA A 66 2.05 -8.25 -11.92
C ALA A 66 3.49 -8.43 -12.44
N GLU A 67 4.36 -9.04 -11.64
CA GLU A 67 5.73 -9.40 -12.03
C GLU A 67 5.73 -10.42 -13.19
N ALA A 68 4.91 -11.47 -13.11
CA ALA A 68 4.80 -12.46 -14.17
C ALA A 68 4.28 -11.85 -15.50
N ARG A 69 3.32 -10.92 -15.42
CA ARG A 69 2.80 -10.21 -16.60
C ARG A 69 3.86 -9.30 -17.24
N SER A 70 4.59 -8.54 -16.44
CA SER A 70 5.64 -7.65 -16.96
C SER A 70 6.79 -8.42 -17.60
N ALA A 71 7.15 -9.59 -17.06
CA ALA A 71 8.09 -10.51 -17.69
C ALA A 71 7.56 -11.09 -19.02
N LYS A 72 6.26 -11.39 -19.11
CA LYS A 72 5.64 -11.97 -20.32
C LYS A 72 5.48 -10.97 -21.46
N THR A 73 5.30 -9.68 -21.17
CA THR A 73 5.29 -8.61 -22.18
C THR A 73 6.66 -8.30 -22.76
N ARG A 74 7.75 -8.77 -22.15
CA ARG A 74 9.11 -8.69 -22.67
C ARG A 74 9.42 -9.96 -23.46
N GLY A 75 8.66 -10.21 -24.53
CA GLY A 75 8.87 -11.33 -25.44
C GLY A 75 10.16 -11.16 -26.27
N PRO A 76 10.79 -12.26 -26.73
CA PRO A 76 12.06 -12.29 -27.47
C PRO A 76 12.00 -11.70 -28.91
N ASP A 77 10.99 -10.89 -29.23
CA ASP A 77 10.69 -10.47 -30.60
C ASP A 77 11.56 -9.27 -31.08
N ASP A 78 12.49 -8.77 -30.25
CA ASP A 78 13.40 -7.66 -30.58
C ASP A 78 14.75 -8.10 -31.20
N ILE A 79 14.94 -9.38 -31.59
CA ILE A 79 16.21 -9.86 -32.19
C ILE A 79 16.17 -9.89 -33.74
N GLU A 80 15.10 -9.44 -34.39
CA GLU A 80 14.94 -9.54 -35.85
C GLU A 80 15.35 -8.26 -36.64
N GLY A 81 16.32 -7.50 -36.13
CA GLY A 81 16.77 -6.23 -36.74
C GLY A 81 18.21 -6.20 -37.29
N GLY A 82 18.96 -7.31 -37.27
CA GLY A 82 20.39 -7.26 -37.57
C GLY A 82 20.99 -8.57 -38.05
N MET A 83 20.40 -9.17 -39.08
CA MET A 83 21.08 -10.19 -39.88
C MET A 83 20.77 -9.96 -41.36
N VAL A 84 21.41 -8.93 -41.93
CA VAL A 84 21.78 -8.82 -43.34
C VAL A 84 22.96 -7.87 -43.49
#